data_AF-A0A061R110-F1
#
_entry.id   AF-A0A061R110-F1
#
_cell.length_a   1.000
_cell.length_b   1.000
_cell.length_c   1.000
_cell.angle_alpha   90.00
_cell.angle_beta   90.00
_cell.angle_gamma   90.00
#
_symmetry.space_group_name_H-M   'P 1'
#
loop_
_entity.id
_entity.type
_entity.pdbx_description
1 polymer ?
#
loop_
_entity_poly.entity_id
_entity_poly.type
_entity_poly.pdbx_seq_one_letter_code
_entity_poly.pdbx_strand_id
1 'polypeptide(L)'
;TTQNTEHVARQKGDLVATDCVDNTKEYPTNNNRIDCRFLMVSPNMSDCEKLSNAFQTIADVTKNFQFPASANADARFDRLEALLGELKTDMQNRQTDMQNRQTDMQNRQTDMQKSIDTILIEIQRVESLASARSRNAVSTLSDKLCFPRGVGGLMPDQLGAISTYDLVELNRWQLKPYLEFYGLAGHNKGEEVKNLLQYLGCRYGEGIGLGP
;
A
#
# COMPACT_ATOMS: atom_id res chain seq x y z
N THR A 1 -16.15 47.51 4.92
CA THR A 1 -17.36 47.67 5.77
C THR A 1 -16.91 48.00 7.18
N THR A 2 -16.81 49.29 7.46
CA THR A 2 -16.40 49.89 8.75
C THR A 2 -17.49 49.63 9.80
N GLN A 3 -17.20 48.82 10.83
CA GLN A 3 -18.08 48.66 11.99
C GLN A 3 -17.71 49.67 13.08
N ASN A 4 -18.75 50.35 13.59
CA ASN A 4 -18.73 51.35 14.65
C ASN A 4 -18.08 50.85 15.95
N THR A 5 -16.94 51.41 16.32
CA THR A 5 -16.23 51.16 17.59
C THR A 5 -16.68 52.05 18.76
N GLU A 6 -17.61 52.99 18.55
CA GLU A 6 -17.98 53.95 19.61
C GLU A 6 -19.09 53.48 20.57
N HIS A 7 -19.72 52.32 20.35
CA HIS A 7 -20.86 51.91 21.18
C HIS A 7 -20.53 51.03 22.40
N VAL A 8 -19.28 50.60 22.59
CA VAL A 8 -18.91 49.66 23.68
C VAL A 8 -18.53 50.36 25.00
N ALA A 9 -18.30 51.68 25.00
CA ALA A 9 -17.75 52.38 26.17
C ALA A 9 -18.77 52.77 27.28
N ARG A 10 -19.99 52.23 27.28
CA ARG A 10 -21.03 52.58 28.29
C ARG A 10 -21.71 51.39 28.96
N GLN A 11 -21.03 50.26 29.12
CA GLN A 11 -21.43 49.24 30.11
C GLN A 11 -20.39 49.17 31.22
N LYS A 12 -20.74 49.75 32.37
CA LYS A 12 -19.97 49.60 33.61
C LYS A 12 -20.13 48.15 34.08
N GLY A 13 -19.04 47.38 34.04
CA GLY A 13 -18.88 46.18 34.87
C GLY A 13 -18.93 44.81 34.19
N ASP A 14 -18.86 44.71 32.86
CA ASP A 14 -18.88 43.41 32.18
C ASP A 14 -17.48 42.96 31.74
N LEU A 15 -17.19 41.67 31.99
CA LEU A 15 -15.96 40.97 31.59
C LEU A 15 -15.92 40.88 30.05
N VAL A 16 -15.01 41.62 29.41
CA VAL A 16 -14.83 41.57 27.95
C VAL A 16 -13.76 40.54 27.62
N ALA A 17 -14.15 39.39 27.08
CA ALA A 17 -13.22 38.43 26.48
C ALA A 17 -13.04 38.78 25.00
N THR A 18 -11.85 39.24 24.62
CA THR A 18 -11.47 39.47 23.21
C THR A 18 -10.49 38.40 22.76
N ASP A 19 -10.76 37.78 21.61
CA ASP A 19 -9.78 36.92 20.92
C ASP A 19 -8.56 37.74 20.51
N CYS A 20 -7.40 37.42 21.10
CA CYS A 20 -6.13 38.03 20.75
C CYS A 20 -5.61 37.46 19.41
N VAL A 21 -6.06 38.02 18.29
CA VAL A 21 -5.49 37.70 16.96
C VAL A 21 -4.58 38.81 16.42
N ASP A 22 -4.68 40.06 16.90
CA ASP A 22 -3.86 41.17 16.38
C ASP A 22 -2.98 41.86 17.44
N ASN A 23 -1.71 41.46 17.48
CA ASN A 23 -0.65 42.00 18.33
C ASN A 23 0.00 43.29 17.76
N THR A 24 -0.76 44.31 17.36
CA THR A 24 -0.14 45.59 16.88
C THR A 24 -0.95 46.87 17.09
N LYS A 25 -1.88 46.96 18.05
CA LYS A 25 -2.57 48.24 18.32
C LYS A 25 -2.29 48.76 19.73
N GLU A 26 -1.45 49.80 19.80
CA GLU A 26 -1.36 50.69 20.95
C GLU A 26 -2.70 51.42 21.13
N TYR A 27 -3.33 51.24 22.29
CA TYR A 27 -4.53 51.97 22.69
C TYR A 27 -4.14 53.18 23.56
N PRO A 28 -4.80 54.35 23.38
CA PRO A 28 -4.53 55.53 24.19
C PRO A 28 -5.06 55.31 25.62
N THR A 29 -4.15 55.40 26.59
CA THR A 29 -4.46 55.39 28.03
C THR A 29 -5.29 56.61 28.40
N ASN A 30 -6.56 56.42 28.72
CA ASN A 30 -7.39 57.46 29.33
C ASN A 30 -7.91 57.00 30.71
N ASN A 31 -7.79 57.89 31.69
CA ASN A 31 -7.82 57.66 33.14
C ASN A 31 -9.14 57.13 33.72
N ASN A 32 -9.50 55.87 33.46
CA ASN A 32 -10.38 55.10 34.35
C ASN A 32 -9.83 53.67 34.44
N ARG A 33 -9.16 53.39 35.56
CA ARG A 33 -8.42 52.15 35.82
C ARG A 33 -9.40 51.00 36.08
N ILE A 34 -9.90 50.38 35.01
CA ILE A 34 -10.47 49.03 35.07
C ILE A 34 -9.26 48.09 35.01
N ASP A 35 -9.03 47.34 36.08
CA ASP A 35 -7.91 46.39 36.20
C ASP A 35 -8.22 45.13 35.37
N CYS A 36 -8.14 45.26 34.04
CA CYS A 36 -8.35 44.15 33.12
C CYS A 36 -7.12 43.23 33.18
N ARG A 37 -7.23 42.11 33.91
CA ARG A 37 -6.24 41.03 33.84
C ARG A 37 -6.36 40.33 32.49
N PHE A 38 -5.39 40.57 31.61
CA PHE A 38 -5.28 39.87 30.34
C PHE A 38 -4.77 38.44 30.56
N LEU A 39 -5.52 37.45 30.06
CA LEU A 39 -5.13 36.04 30.09
C LEU A 39 -4.22 35.73 28.91
N MET A 40 -2.93 35.52 29.17
CA MET A 40 -1.99 35.08 28.14
C MET A 40 -1.97 33.55 28.08
N VAL A 41 -2.52 32.98 27.00
CA VAL A 41 -2.46 31.54 26.73
C VAL A 41 -1.22 31.24 25.86
N SER A 42 -0.39 30.28 26.27
CA SER A 42 0.84 29.94 25.53
C SER A 42 0.56 29.31 24.15
N PRO A 43 1.35 29.67 23.11
CA PRO A 43 1.08 29.27 21.73
C PRO A 43 1.38 27.78 21.41
N ASN A 44 2.16 27.08 22.25
CA ASN A 44 2.68 25.73 21.94
C ASN A 44 1.81 24.55 22.42
N MET A 45 0.64 24.79 22.99
CA MET A 45 -0.27 23.71 23.41
C MET A 45 -1.18 23.25 22.28
N SER A 46 -1.61 21.99 22.31
CA SER A 46 -2.67 21.52 21.40
C SER A 46 -3.94 22.35 21.63
N ASP A 47 -4.76 22.55 20.61
CA ASP A 47 -5.94 23.43 20.73
C ASP A 47 -6.92 22.98 21.83
N CYS A 48 -6.96 21.68 22.13
CA CYS A 48 -7.75 21.11 23.21
C CYS A 48 -7.17 21.45 24.60
N GLU A 49 -5.85 21.45 24.73
CA GLU A 49 -5.14 21.84 25.96
C GLU A 49 -5.27 23.34 26.23
N LYS A 50 -5.24 24.17 25.18
CA LYS A 50 -5.51 25.62 25.28
C LYS A 50 -6.92 25.87 25.79
N LEU A 51 -7.91 25.14 25.25
CA LEU A 51 -9.31 25.23 25.66
C LEU A 51 -9.48 24.81 27.13
N SER A 52 -8.91 23.67 27.51
CA SER A 52 -8.96 23.16 28.89
C SER A 52 -8.34 24.14 29.88
N ASN A 53 -7.19 24.72 29.56
CA ASN A 53 -6.53 25.71 30.42
C ASN A 53 -7.32 27.02 30.51
N ALA A 54 -7.90 27.48 29.40
CA ALA A 54 -8.77 28.66 29.40
C ALA A 54 -9.99 28.46 30.30
N PHE A 55 -10.66 27.31 30.21
CA PHE A 55 -11.79 26.98 31.08
C PHE A 55 -11.40 26.89 32.56
N GLN A 56 -10.27 26.25 32.86
CA GLN A 56 -9.76 26.16 34.23
C GLN A 56 -9.48 27.55 34.81
N THR A 57 -8.88 28.43 34.00
CA THR A 57 -8.53 29.78 34.43
C THR A 57 -9.78 30.65 34.63
N ILE A 58 -10.80 30.51 33.77
CA ILE A 58 -12.10 31.16 33.96
C ILE A 58 -12.77 30.67 35.25
N ALA A 59 -12.75 29.36 35.51
CA ALA A 59 -13.31 28.80 36.75
C ALA A 59 -12.59 29.36 38.01
N ASP A 60 -11.27 29.46 37.98
CA ASP A 60 -10.48 29.98 39.10
C ASP A 60 -10.69 31.49 39.30
N VAL A 61 -10.77 32.28 38.22
CA VAL A 61 -11.12 33.70 38.31
C VAL A 61 -12.53 33.88 38.88
N THR A 62 -13.47 33.04 38.46
CA THR A 62 -14.86 33.16 38.88
C THR A 62 -15.05 32.75 40.36
N LYS A 63 -14.28 31.79 40.86
CA LYS A 63 -14.24 31.46 42.31
C LYS A 63 -13.73 32.61 43.18
N ASN A 64 -12.86 33.47 42.64
CA ASN A 64 -12.28 34.60 43.37
C ASN A 64 -13.17 35.85 43.36
N PHE A 65 -14.17 35.92 42.48
CA PHE A 65 -15.17 36.98 42.50
C PHE A 65 -16.32 36.58 43.44
N GLN A 66 -16.41 37.24 44.60
CA GLN A 66 -17.56 37.14 45.51
C GLN A 66 -18.78 37.81 44.85
N PHE A 67 -19.51 37.05 44.04
CA PHE A 67 -20.85 37.44 43.62
C PHE A 67 -21.83 37.22 44.79
N PRO A 68 -22.83 38.10 44.98
CA PRO A 68 -23.86 37.89 46.00
C PRO A 68 -24.56 36.55 45.73
N ALA A 69 -24.56 35.68 46.74
CA ALA A 69 -25.06 34.30 46.69
C ALA A 69 -26.52 34.28 46.18
N SER A 70 -26.68 34.03 44.89
CA SER A 70 -27.98 33.64 44.33
C SER A 70 -27.89 32.14 44.07
N ALA A 71 -28.81 31.36 44.63
CA ALA A 71 -28.84 29.89 44.50
C ALA A 71 -28.85 29.39 43.03
N ASN A 72 -29.13 30.27 42.07
CA ASN A 72 -29.04 30.00 40.64
C ASN A 72 -27.62 30.00 40.07
N ALA A 73 -26.66 30.65 40.74
CA ALA A 73 -25.26 30.68 40.29
C ALA A 73 -24.59 29.33 40.59
N ASP A 74 -24.76 28.80 41.79
CA ASP A 74 -24.17 27.50 42.20
C ASP A 74 -24.67 26.36 41.32
N ALA A 75 -25.99 26.28 41.07
CA ALA A 75 -26.56 25.27 40.18
C ALA A 75 -26.07 25.37 38.72
N ARG A 76 -25.67 26.56 38.26
CA ARG A 76 -25.05 26.75 36.93
C ARG A 76 -23.61 26.27 36.92
N PHE A 77 -22.85 26.49 37.99
CA PHE A 77 -21.48 25.99 38.12
C PHE A 77 -21.45 24.47 38.20
N ASP A 78 -22.31 23.85 39.01
CA ASP A 78 -22.41 22.39 39.09
C ASP A 78 -22.71 21.76 37.72
N ARG A 79 -23.60 22.39 36.94
CA ARG A 79 -23.93 21.93 35.59
C ARG A 79 -22.76 22.11 34.61
N LEU A 80 -22.01 23.20 34.71
CA LEU A 80 -20.80 23.42 33.92
C LEU A 80 -19.71 22.40 34.27
N GLU A 81 -19.52 22.10 35.55
CA GLU A 81 -18.57 21.10 36.01
C GLU A 81 -18.94 19.70 35.52
N ALA A 82 -20.23 19.34 35.55
CA ALA A 82 -20.73 18.10 34.97
C ALA A 82 -20.46 18.00 33.46
N LEU A 83 -20.76 19.06 32.70
CA LEU A 83 -20.50 19.10 31.25
C LEU A 83 -19.00 19.03 30.93
N LEU A 84 -18.15 19.69 31.72
CA LEU A 84 -16.69 19.58 31.57
C LEU A 84 -16.20 18.17 31.90
N GLY A 85 -16.78 17.52 32.90
CA GLY A 85 -16.52 16.11 33.24
C GLY A 85 -16.89 15.16 32.10
N GLU A 86 -18.08 15.32 31.52
CA GLU A 86 -18.53 14.55 30.35
C GLU A 86 -17.61 14.77 29.16
N LEU A 87 -17.27 16.02 28.85
CA LEU A 87 -16.37 16.37 27.74
C LEU A 87 -14.98 15.74 27.92
N LYS A 88 -14.43 15.78 29.14
CA LYS A 88 -13.15 15.15 29.45
C LYS A 88 -13.19 13.64 29.25
N THR A 89 -14.27 13.01 29.69
CA THR A 89 -14.47 11.56 29.53
C THR A 89 -14.61 11.18 28.06
N ASP A 90 -15.38 11.95 27.29
CA ASP A 90 -15.56 11.74 25.85
C ASP A 90 -14.24 11.91 25.08
N MET A 91 -13.42 12.90 25.45
CA MET A 91 -12.08 13.06 24.87
C MET A 91 -11.17 11.86 25.17
N GLN A 92 -11.18 11.36 26.41
CA GLN A 92 -10.40 10.18 26.79
C GLN A 92 -10.85 8.95 26.00
N ASN A 93 -12.16 8.72 25.89
CA ASN A 93 -12.72 7.63 25.11
C ASN A 93 -12.30 7.71 23.64
N ARG A 94 -12.40 8.90 23.03
CA ARG A 94 -11.94 9.12 21.64
C ARG A 94 -10.45 8.86 21.46
N GLN A 95 -9.63 9.21 22.44
CA GLN A 95 -8.20 8.94 22.40
C GLN A 95 -7.91 7.44 22.45
N THR A 96 -8.59 6.70 23.34
CA THR A 96 -8.49 5.24 23.42
C THR A 96 -8.97 4.58 22.13
N ASP A 97 -10.08 5.04 21.55
CA ASP A 97 -10.59 4.52 20.27
C ASP A 97 -9.60 4.73 19.12
N MET A 98 -8.94 5.88 19.07
CA MET A 98 -7.89 6.13 18.08
C MET A 98 -6.70 5.19 18.25
N GLN A 99 -6.26 4.95 19.48
CA GLN A 99 -5.18 4.01 19.77
C GLN A 99 -5.56 2.58 19.36
N ASN A 100 -6.76 2.13 19.72
CA ASN A 100 -7.26 0.81 19.33
C ASN A 100 -7.31 0.64 17.81
N ARG A 101 -7.83 1.64 17.08
CA ARG A 101 -7.83 1.61 15.61
C ARG A 101 -6.43 1.57 15.02
N GLN A 102 -5.46 2.26 15.63
CA GLN A 102 -4.08 2.23 15.18
C GLN A 102 -3.46 0.84 15.36
N THR A 103 -3.69 0.20 16.49
CA THR A 103 -3.27 -1.19 16.74
C THR A 103 -3.94 -2.16 15.77
N ASP A 104 -5.24 -2.01 15.50
CA ASP A 104 -5.95 -2.84 14.54
C ASP A 104 -5.38 -2.72 13.13
N MET A 105 -5.02 -1.50 12.69
CA MET A 105 -4.37 -1.31 11.39
C MET A 105 -3.01 -2.00 11.31
N GLN A 106 -2.20 -1.92 12.37
CA GLN A 106 -0.90 -2.60 12.44
C GLN A 106 -1.04 -4.12 12.41
N ASN A 107 -2.03 -4.67 13.12
CA ASN A 107 -2.32 -6.09 13.10
C ASN A 107 -2.74 -6.57 11.71
N ARG A 108 -3.67 -5.85 11.05
CA ARG A 108 -4.08 -6.17 9.67
C ARG A 108 -2.91 -6.11 8.68
N GLN A 109 -2.02 -5.13 8.83
CA GLN A 109 -0.83 -5.03 7.98
C GLN A 109 0.09 -6.24 8.17
N THR A 110 0.27 -6.68 9.41
CA THR A 110 1.07 -7.87 9.75
C THR A 110 0.45 -9.15 9.19
N ASP A 111 -0.86 -9.31 9.30
CA ASP A 111 -1.58 -10.48 8.79
C ASP A 111 -1.56 -10.54 7.26
N MET A 112 -1.70 -9.39 6.60
CA MET A 112 -1.55 -9.29 5.16
C MET A 112 -0.13 -9.67 4.72
N GLN A 113 0.90 -9.23 5.43
CA GLN A 113 2.29 -9.61 5.13
C GLN A 113 2.49 -11.13 5.26
N LYS A 114 2.00 -11.74 6.34
CA LYS A 114 2.06 -13.21 6.51
C LYS A 114 1.33 -13.95 5.39
N SER A 115 0.19 -13.44 4.95
CA SER A 115 -0.55 -14.03 3.82
C SER A 115 0.25 -13.95 2.52
N ILE A 116 0.92 -12.82 2.25
CA ILE A 116 1.77 -12.65 1.07
C ILE A 116 2.93 -13.63 1.10
N ASP A 117 3.61 -13.75 2.24
CA ASP A 117 4.74 -14.68 2.39
C ASP A 117 4.32 -16.13 2.17
N THR A 118 3.13 -16.51 2.67
CA THR A 118 2.56 -17.85 2.45
C THR A 118 2.29 -18.12 0.97
N ILE A 119 1.72 -17.14 0.25
CA ILE A 119 1.45 -17.27 -1.19
C ILE A 119 2.76 -17.41 -1.98
N LEU A 120 3.78 -16.63 -1.63
CA LEU A 120 5.09 -16.69 -2.30
C LEU A 120 5.75 -18.08 -2.14
N ILE A 121 5.71 -18.65 -0.93
CA ILE A 121 6.21 -20.01 -0.68
C ILE A 121 5.46 -21.04 -1.53
N GLU A 122 4.13 -20.91 -1.63
CA GLU A 122 3.32 -21.86 -2.41
C GLU A 122 3.57 -21.74 -3.92
N ILE A 123 3.77 -20.53 -4.44
CA ILE A 123 4.17 -20.31 -5.84
C ILE A 123 5.49 -21.02 -6.13
N GLN A 124 6.52 -20.80 -5.29
CA GLN A 124 7.82 -21.46 -5.45
C GLN A 124 7.72 -22.98 -5.41
N ARG A 125 6.85 -23.51 -4.54
CA ARG A 125 6.56 -24.95 -4.44
C ARG A 125 5.94 -25.48 -5.74
N VAL A 126 4.95 -24.79 -6.28
CA VAL A 126 4.27 -25.16 -7.53
C VAL A 126 5.24 -25.08 -8.72
N GLU A 127 6.06 -24.04 -8.81
CA GLU A 127 7.08 -23.89 -9.87
C GLU A 127 8.12 -25.01 -9.82
N SER A 128 8.57 -25.37 -8.61
CA SER A 128 9.50 -26.48 -8.41
C SER A 128 8.89 -27.81 -8.87
N LEU A 129 7.62 -28.04 -8.54
CA LEU A 129 6.88 -29.24 -8.95
C LEU A 129 6.64 -29.28 -10.46
N ALA A 130 6.26 -28.16 -11.07
CA ALA A 130 6.07 -28.04 -12.52
C ALA A 130 7.40 -28.30 -13.27
N SER A 131 8.50 -27.76 -12.78
CA SER A 131 9.85 -27.98 -13.32
C SER A 131 10.29 -29.45 -13.21
N ALA A 132 9.97 -30.13 -12.11
CA ALA A 132 10.22 -31.56 -11.96
C ALA A 132 9.36 -32.40 -12.94
N ARG A 133 8.07 -32.07 -13.08
CA ARG A 133 7.17 -32.74 -14.03
C ARG A 133 7.61 -32.55 -15.47
N SER A 134 8.01 -31.34 -15.85
CA SER A 134 8.56 -31.06 -17.19
C SER A 134 9.80 -31.92 -17.47
N ARG A 135 10.76 -31.96 -16.54
CA ARG A 135 11.94 -32.82 -16.67
C ARG A 135 11.59 -34.31 -16.80
N ASN A 136 10.65 -34.80 -16.00
CA ASN A 136 10.22 -36.21 -16.07
C ASN A 136 9.48 -36.52 -17.37
N ALA A 137 8.65 -35.60 -17.87
CA ALA A 137 7.97 -35.75 -19.14
C ALA A 137 8.97 -35.76 -20.30
N VAL A 138 9.96 -34.86 -20.29
CA VAL A 138 11.06 -34.83 -21.26
C VAL A 138 11.90 -36.10 -21.19
N SER A 139 12.22 -36.62 -20.00
CA SER A 139 12.93 -37.90 -19.87
C SER A 139 12.12 -39.08 -20.43
N THR A 140 10.82 -39.13 -20.12
CA THR A 140 9.94 -40.21 -20.60
C THR A 140 9.74 -40.13 -22.11
N LEU A 141 9.64 -38.91 -22.66
CA LEU A 141 9.64 -38.67 -24.10
C LEU A 141 10.99 -39.01 -24.72
N SER A 142 12.12 -38.65 -24.10
CA SER A 142 13.46 -39.00 -24.58
C SER A 142 13.65 -40.52 -24.62
N ASP A 143 13.11 -41.26 -23.65
CA ASP A 143 13.18 -42.72 -23.60
C ASP A 143 12.25 -43.37 -24.66
N LYS A 144 11.10 -42.76 -24.97
CA LYS A 144 10.15 -43.26 -25.97
C LYS A 144 10.46 -42.81 -27.39
N LEU A 145 11.03 -41.62 -27.54
CA LEU A 145 11.57 -41.05 -28.77
C LEU A 145 13.05 -41.40 -28.92
N CYS A 146 13.55 -42.42 -28.21
CA CYS A 146 14.89 -42.94 -28.40
C CYS A 146 15.08 -43.25 -29.88
N PHE A 147 15.73 -42.31 -30.55
CA PHE A 147 16.45 -42.51 -31.77
C PHE A 147 17.27 -43.78 -31.62
N PRO A 148 17.14 -44.76 -32.53
CA PRO A 148 17.95 -45.96 -32.46
C PRO A 148 19.40 -45.53 -32.36
N ARG A 149 20.05 -45.88 -31.24
CA ARG A 149 21.48 -45.66 -31.06
C ARG A 149 22.15 -46.45 -32.17
N GLY A 150 22.66 -45.75 -33.18
CA GLY A 150 23.39 -46.37 -34.28
C GLY A 150 24.52 -47.23 -33.74
N VAL A 151 25.02 -48.16 -34.56
CA VAL A 151 25.98 -49.22 -34.19
C VAL A 151 27.36 -48.70 -33.72
N GLY A 152 27.51 -47.40 -33.47
CA GLY A 152 28.66 -46.72 -32.84
C GLY A 152 28.33 -45.88 -31.59
N GLY A 153 27.10 -45.93 -31.07
CA GLY A 153 26.76 -45.54 -29.70
C GLY A 153 26.63 -44.04 -29.36
N LEU A 154 27.04 -43.11 -30.23
CA LEU A 154 26.87 -41.68 -29.98
C LEU A 154 26.18 -41.03 -31.17
N MET A 155 25.00 -40.45 -30.91
CA MET A 155 24.44 -39.43 -31.76
C MET A 155 25.39 -38.23 -31.64
N PRO A 156 26.02 -37.69 -32.71
CA PRO A 156 26.89 -36.54 -32.56
C PRO A 156 26.18 -35.45 -31.77
N ASP A 157 26.82 -34.91 -30.72
CA ASP A 157 26.20 -33.95 -29.78
C ASP A 157 25.55 -32.75 -30.47
N GLN A 158 26.03 -32.44 -31.67
CA GLN A 158 25.51 -31.42 -32.57
C GLN A 158 24.10 -31.73 -33.11
N LEU A 159 23.73 -33.01 -33.24
CA LEU A 159 22.45 -33.44 -33.79
C LEU A 159 21.30 -33.36 -32.77
N GLY A 160 21.59 -33.54 -31.48
CA GLY A 160 20.59 -33.41 -30.41
C GLY A 160 20.27 -31.95 -30.07
N ALA A 161 21.14 -31.01 -30.46
CA ALA A 161 21.01 -29.59 -30.18
C ALA A 161 20.26 -28.79 -31.26
N ILE A 162 20.06 -29.36 -32.45
CA ILE A 162 19.44 -28.67 -33.58
C ILE A 162 17.92 -28.75 -33.44
N SER A 163 17.26 -27.59 -33.40
CA SER A 163 15.81 -27.55 -33.28
C SER A 163 15.14 -28.04 -34.57
N THR A 164 13.87 -28.43 -34.48
CA THR A 164 13.09 -28.85 -35.65
C THR A 164 12.95 -27.74 -36.71
N TYR A 165 13.09 -26.47 -36.30
CA TYR A 165 13.10 -25.32 -37.21
C TYR A 165 14.43 -25.20 -37.95
N ASP A 166 15.54 -25.36 -37.23
CA ASP A 166 16.88 -25.28 -37.81
C ASP A 166 17.11 -26.38 -38.86
N LEU A 167 16.47 -27.56 -38.69
CA LEU A 167 16.51 -28.65 -39.67
C LEU A 167 16.01 -28.24 -41.07
N VAL A 168 15.06 -27.31 -41.16
CA VAL A 168 14.51 -26.83 -42.43
C VAL A 168 15.51 -25.89 -43.14
N GLU A 169 16.31 -25.17 -42.37
CA GLU A 169 17.28 -24.20 -42.87
C GLU A 169 18.57 -24.87 -43.36
N LEU A 170 18.90 -26.07 -42.87
CA LEU A 170 20.11 -26.81 -43.25
C LEU A 170 20.23 -27.03 -44.76
N ASN A 171 21.44 -26.92 -45.29
CA ASN A 171 21.74 -27.25 -46.68
C ASN A 171 21.66 -28.77 -46.91
N ARG A 172 21.43 -29.19 -48.16
CA ARG A 172 21.29 -30.61 -48.53
C ARG A 172 22.47 -31.48 -48.07
N TRP A 173 23.69 -30.99 -48.19
CA TRP A 173 24.89 -31.71 -47.76
C TRP A 173 24.99 -31.82 -46.22
N GLN A 174 24.42 -30.84 -45.49
CA GLN A 174 24.32 -30.91 -44.03
C GLN A 174 23.25 -31.92 -43.61
N LEU A 175 22.19 -32.11 -44.38
CA LEU A 175 21.12 -33.08 -44.08
C LEU A 175 21.55 -34.54 -44.31
N LYS A 176 22.48 -34.78 -45.23
CA LYS A 176 22.86 -36.12 -45.69
C LYS A 176 23.31 -37.09 -44.58
N PRO A 177 24.15 -36.69 -43.59
CA PRO A 177 24.50 -37.57 -42.47
C PRO A 177 23.29 -37.98 -41.62
N TYR A 178 22.27 -37.13 -41.51
CA TYR A 178 21.04 -37.41 -40.76
C TYR A 178 20.22 -38.48 -41.48
N LEU A 179 20.07 -38.33 -42.79
CA LEU A 179 19.34 -39.28 -43.64
C LEU A 179 20.03 -40.65 -43.67
N GLU A 180 21.35 -40.69 -43.82
CA GLU A 180 22.13 -41.93 -43.82
C GLU A 180 22.05 -42.65 -42.48
N PHE A 181 22.12 -41.91 -41.36
CA PHE A 181 22.01 -42.48 -40.02
C PHE A 181 20.63 -43.14 -39.77
N TYR A 182 19.55 -42.52 -40.26
CA TYR A 182 18.19 -43.05 -40.12
C TYR A 182 17.74 -43.96 -41.28
N GLY A 183 18.59 -44.17 -42.29
CA GLY A 183 18.23 -44.95 -43.49
C GLY A 183 17.09 -44.32 -44.31
N LEU A 184 16.95 -43.00 -44.27
CA LEU A 184 15.92 -42.26 -44.99
C LEU A 184 16.44 -41.84 -46.37
N ALA A 185 15.58 -41.89 -47.39
CA ALA A 185 15.89 -41.44 -48.74
C ALA A 185 15.02 -40.23 -49.11
N GLY A 186 15.49 -39.41 -50.06
CA GLY A 186 14.72 -38.31 -50.65
C GLY A 186 15.38 -37.80 -51.93
N HIS A 187 14.58 -37.43 -52.92
CA HIS A 187 15.09 -36.98 -54.21
C HIS A 187 15.46 -35.49 -54.21
N ASN A 188 14.83 -34.71 -53.34
CA ASN A 188 15.04 -33.28 -53.17
C ASN A 188 15.07 -32.88 -51.68
N LYS A 189 15.61 -31.69 -51.36
CA LYS A 189 15.72 -31.21 -49.97
C LYS A 189 14.38 -31.21 -49.23
N GLY A 190 13.29 -30.84 -49.90
CA GLY A 190 11.96 -30.79 -49.27
C GLY A 190 11.47 -32.16 -48.84
N GLU A 191 11.65 -33.18 -49.68
CA GLU A 191 11.31 -34.57 -49.38
C GLU A 191 12.23 -35.16 -48.30
N GLU A 192 13.52 -34.86 -48.36
CA GLU A 192 14.50 -35.26 -47.34
C GLU A 192 14.12 -34.69 -45.95
N VAL A 193 13.79 -33.40 -45.87
CA VAL A 193 13.33 -32.74 -44.63
C VAL A 193 11.97 -33.28 -44.19
N LYS A 194 11.02 -33.50 -45.11
CA LYS A 194 9.70 -34.07 -44.82
C LYS A 194 9.81 -35.47 -44.23
N ASN A 195 10.61 -36.34 -44.85
CA ASN A 195 10.83 -37.71 -44.39
C ASN A 195 11.54 -37.75 -43.03
N LEU A 196 12.52 -36.87 -42.83
CA LEU A 196 13.19 -36.72 -41.54
C LEU A 196 12.20 -36.23 -40.45
N LEU A 197 11.46 -35.16 -40.69
CA LEU A 197 10.47 -34.63 -39.73
C LEU A 197 9.34 -35.63 -39.45
N GLN A 198 8.89 -36.38 -40.46
CA GLN A 198 7.89 -37.44 -40.29
C GLN A 198 8.43 -38.58 -39.42
N TYR A 199 9.69 -38.98 -39.60
CA TYR A 199 10.36 -39.96 -38.75
C TYR A 199 10.48 -39.47 -37.30
N LEU A 200 10.69 -38.16 -37.09
CA LEU A 200 10.69 -37.50 -35.79
C LEU A 200 9.30 -37.39 -35.12
N GLY A 201 8.23 -37.78 -35.80
CA GLY A 201 6.86 -37.58 -35.34
C GLY A 201 6.38 -36.14 -35.45
N CYS A 202 7.12 -35.26 -36.11
CA CYS A 202 6.68 -33.91 -36.43
C CYS A 202 5.73 -33.95 -37.63
N ARG A 203 4.54 -33.34 -37.48
CA ARG A 203 3.61 -33.20 -38.60
C ARG A 203 4.10 -32.10 -39.53
N TYR A 204 4.75 -32.48 -40.63
CA TYR A 204 5.03 -31.57 -41.73
C TYR A 204 3.71 -31.27 -42.46
N GLY A 205 3.03 -30.21 -42.04
CA GLY A 205 1.75 -29.83 -42.62
C GLY A 205 1.93 -29.40 -44.07
N GLU A 206 1.12 -29.95 -44.98
CA GLU A 206 0.91 -29.43 -46.34
C GLU A 206 0.08 -28.13 -46.31
N GLY A 207 0.33 -27.29 -45.32
CA GLY A 207 -0.27 -25.99 -45.14
C GLY A 207 0.31 -25.04 -46.16
N ILE A 208 -0.46 -24.78 -47.21
CA ILE A 208 -0.32 -23.61 -48.07
C ILE A 208 -0.19 -22.38 -47.16
N GLY A 209 1.01 -21.83 -47.05
CA GLY A 209 1.25 -20.53 -46.44
C GLY A 209 1.37 -20.49 -44.93
N LEU A 210 2.49 -20.98 -44.40
CA LEU A 210 3.24 -20.22 -43.39
C LEU A 210 4.71 -20.26 -43.79
N GLY A 211 5.10 -19.26 -44.61
CA GLY A 211 6.49 -18.83 -44.66
C GLY A 211 6.90 -18.19 -43.32
N PRO A 212 8.17 -17.75 -43.20
CA PRO A 212 8.69 -17.15 -41.97
C PRO A 212 7.82 -16.01 -41.44
#